data_AF-A0A920TGJ3-F1
#
_entry.id   AF-A0A920TGJ3-F1
#
_cell.length_a   1.000
_cell.length_b   1.000
_cell.length_c   1.000
_cell.angle_alpha   90.00
_cell.angle_beta   90.00
_cell.angle_gamma   90.00
#
_symmetry.space_group_name_H-M   'P 1'
#
loop_
_entity.id
_entity.type
_entity.pdbx_description
1 polymer ?
#
loop_
_entity_poly.entity_id
_entity_poly.type
_entity_poly.pdbx_seq_one_letter_code
_entity_poly.pdbx_strand_id
1 'polypeptide(L)'
;MGGGNERTNIEVTELILKYVDKPRDLIVPVEDRPGHDQRYALDSNLLMSLGWSPSKTFEEALQSTAKWYQDNEWWWRPIKGGEFKEYYLKQYGNRLQSRL
;
A
#
# COMPACT_ATOMS: atom_id res chain seq x y z
N MET A 1 0.05 9.83 -15.55
CA MET A 1 -1.05 10.57 -14.90
C MET A 1 -0.81 10.52 -13.39
N GLY A 2 -0.85 11.65 -12.70
CA GLY A 2 -0.68 11.74 -11.25
C GLY A 2 -1.88 12.42 -10.62
N GLY A 3 -2.38 11.90 -9.50
CA GLY A 3 -3.55 12.46 -8.81
C GLY A 3 -3.25 13.64 -7.88
N GLY A 4 -2.00 14.14 -7.83
CA GLY A 4 -1.58 15.20 -6.89
C GLY A 4 -1.56 14.78 -5.41
N ASN A 5 -1.55 13.46 -5.13
CA ASN A 5 -1.68 12.91 -3.79
C ASN A 5 -0.34 12.40 -3.26
N GLU A 6 0.59 13.31 -2.95
CA GLU A 6 1.82 12.95 -2.25
C GLU A 6 1.48 12.52 -0.81
N ARG A 7 1.97 11.34 -0.41
CA ARG A 7 1.79 10.76 0.91
C ARG A 7 3.03 9.97 1.29
N THR A 8 3.33 9.94 2.58
CA THR A 8 4.32 9.04 3.15
C THR A 8 3.76 7.62 3.27
N ASN A 9 4.63 6.61 3.27
CA ASN A 9 4.22 5.21 3.44
C ASN A 9 3.50 4.98 4.78
N ILE A 10 3.86 5.72 5.83
CA ILE A 10 3.24 5.59 7.16
C ILE A 10 1.80 6.11 7.15
N GLU A 11 1.52 7.25 6.51
CA GLU A 11 0.16 7.79 6.38
C GLU A 11 -0.76 6.81 5.64
N VAL A 12 -0.26 6.20 4.55
CA VAL A 12 -1.03 5.20 3.80
C VAL A 12 -1.29 3.95 4.64
N THR A 13 -0.30 3.49 5.40
CA THR A 13 -0.43 2.33 6.29
C THR A 13 -1.47 2.57 7.40
N GLU A 14 -1.44 3.73 8.04
CA GLU A 14 -2.40 4.11 9.07
C GLU A 14 -3.83 4.22 8.53
N LEU A 15 -4.01 4.77 7.32
CA LEU A 15 -5.31 4.78 6.64
C LEU A 15 -5.83 3.37 6.35
N ILE A 16 -4.98 2.47 5.89
CA ILE A 16 -5.36 1.06 5.66
C ILE A 16 -5.84 0.44 6.97
N LEU A 17 -5.06 0.55 8.06
CA LEU A 17 -5.44 -0.01 9.37
C LEU A 17 -6.77 0.56 9.87
N LYS A 18 -7.00 1.86 9.69
CA LYS A 18 -8.29 2.48 9.98
C LYS A 18 -9.43 1.86 9.17
N TYR A 19 -9.25 1.66 7.86
CA TYR A 19 -10.31 1.11 7.00
C TYR A 19 -10.61 -0.38 7.23
N VAL A 20 -9.63 -1.14 7.73
CA VAL A 20 -9.82 -2.56 8.06
C VAL A 20 -10.07 -2.82 9.55
N ASP A 21 -10.29 -1.76 10.34
CA ASP A 21 -10.50 -1.79 11.78
C ASP A 21 -9.42 -2.60 12.53
N LYS A 22 -8.17 -2.15 12.39
CA LYS A 22 -7.00 -2.77 13.00
C LYS A 22 -6.16 -1.79 13.82
N PRO A 23 -5.54 -2.25 14.92
CA PRO A 23 -4.74 -1.39 15.77
C PRO A 23 -3.40 -1.02 15.11
N ARG A 24 -2.89 0.15 15.50
CA ARG A 24 -1.64 0.74 14.99
C ARG A 24 -0.39 -0.06 15.39
N ASP A 25 -0.46 -0.86 16.44
CA ASP A 25 0.66 -1.68 16.95
C ASP A 25 1.08 -2.81 16.00
N LEU A 26 0.27 -3.11 14.98
CA LEU A 26 0.64 -4.01 13.89
C LEU A 26 1.68 -3.40 12.93
N ILE A 27 1.94 -2.10 13.00
CA ILE A 27 3.01 -1.47 12.22
C ILE A 27 4.36 -1.80 12.87
N VAL A 28 5.19 -2.54 12.12
CA VAL A 28 6.54 -2.92 12.54
C VAL A 28 7.56 -2.26 11.60
N PRO A 29 8.40 -1.35 12.10
CA PRO A 29 9.54 -0.85 11.33
C PRO A 29 10.50 -2.01 11.02
N VAL A 30 10.92 -2.10 9.76
CA VAL A 30 11.94 -3.06 9.30
C VAL A 30 13.10 -2.29 8.68
N GLU A 31 14.21 -2.98 8.48
CA GLU A 31 15.35 -2.43 7.74
C GLU A 31 14.92 -1.89 6.37
N ASP A 32 15.42 -0.71 6.03
CA ASP A 32 15.07 -0.01 4.80
C ASP A 32 15.54 -0.77 3.55
N ARG A 33 14.97 -0.44 2.39
CA ARG A 33 15.34 -1.04 1.11
C ARG A 33 16.66 -0.42 0.62
N PRO A 34 17.68 -1.22 0.25
CA PRO A 34 18.84 -0.69 -0.45
C PRO A 34 18.42 0.08 -1.72
N GLY A 35 18.87 1.32 -1.88
CA GLY A 35 18.48 2.18 -3.00
C GLY A 35 17.01 2.63 -2.95
N HIS A 36 16.49 2.96 -1.76
CA HIS A 36 15.14 3.49 -1.62
C HIS A 36 15.07 4.95 -2.09
N ASP A 37 14.42 5.18 -3.24
CA ASP A 37 13.98 6.52 -3.62
C ASP A 37 12.89 7.00 -2.67
N GLN A 38 13.12 8.15 -2.03
CA GLN A 38 12.25 8.62 -0.95
C GLN A 38 10.99 9.33 -1.44
N ARG A 39 11.01 9.86 -2.68
CA ARG A 39 9.92 10.68 -3.21
C ARG A 39 9.75 10.51 -4.70
N TYR A 40 8.52 10.21 -5.09
CA TYR A 40 8.06 10.31 -6.47
C TYR A 40 6.90 11.29 -6.53
N ALA A 41 6.95 12.21 -7.49
CA ALA A 41 5.89 13.16 -7.78
C ALA A 41 5.83 13.40 -9.29
N LEU A 42 4.62 13.51 -9.82
CA LEU A 42 4.37 13.78 -11.23
C LEU A 42 3.50 15.02 -11.36
N ASP A 43 3.91 15.95 -12.21
CA ASP A 43 3.07 17.06 -12.66
C ASP A 43 2.07 16.54 -13.72
N SER A 44 0.79 16.83 -13.51
CA SER A 44 -0.30 16.47 -14.44
C SER A 44 -1.03 17.67 -15.04
N ASN A 45 -0.45 18.89 -14.93
CA ASN A 45 -1.01 20.13 -15.48
C ASN A 45 -1.36 20.01 -16.96
N LEU A 46 -0.53 19.35 -17.77
CA LEU A 46 -0.81 19.13 -19.20
C LEU A 46 -2.06 18.27 -19.43
N LEU A 47 -2.33 17.27 -18.58
CA LEU A 47 -3.55 16.46 -18.72
C LEU A 47 -4.76 17.24 -18.23
N MET A 48 -4.60 17.99 -17.14
CA MET A 48 -5.67 18.84 -16.61
C MET A 48 -6.09 19.92 -17.60
N SER A 49 -5.17 20.48 -18.38
CA SER A 49 -5.51 21.42 -19.46
C SER A 49 -6.28 20.77 -20.62
N LEU A 50 -6.20 19.44 -20.77
CA LEU A 50 -7.01 18.66 -21.71
C LEU A 50 -8.36 18.21 -21.13
N GLY A 51 -8.73 18.70 -19.93
CA GLY A 51 -9.99 18.37 -19.26
C GLY A 51 -9.97 17.08 -18.45
N TRP A 52 -8.80 16.46 -18.27
CA TRP A 52 -8.66 15.31 -17.37
C TRP A 52 -8.66 15.75 -15.91
N SER A 53 -9.37 15.03 -15.04
CA SER A 53 -9.27 15.18 -13.59
C SER A 53 -9.45 13.82 -12.90
N PRO A 54 -8.86 13.60 -11.71
CA PRO A 54 -9.19 12.44 -10.90
C PRO A 54 -10.69 12.40 -10.58
N SER A 55 -11.31 11.23 -10.74
CA SER A 55 -12.74 11.04 -10.43
C SER A 55 -13.01 10.70 -8.96
N LYS A 56 -11.97 10.37 -8.20
CA LYS A 56 -12.02 10.07 -6.77
C LYS A 56 -10.84 10.71 -6.06
N THR A 57 -11.03 11.07 -4.80
CA THR A 57 -9.93 11.38 -3.88
C THR A 57 -9.13 10.13 -3.54
N PHE A 58 -7.93 10.31 -3.00
CA PHE A 58 -7.09 9.20 -2.55
C PHE A 58 -7.79 8.36 -1.47
N GLU A 59 -8.43 9.02 -0.51
CA GLU A 59 -9.15 8.39 0.60
C GLU A 59 -10.31 7.52 0.11
N GLU A 60 -11.18 8.05 -0.77
CA GLU A 60 -12.30 7.29 -1.34
C GLU A 60 -11.82 6.08 -2.13
N ALA A 61 -10.76 6.26 -2.94
CA ALA A 61 -10.18 5.17 -3.71
C ALA A 61 -9.58 4.10 -2.78
N LEU A 62 -8.77 4.49 -1.80
CA LEU A 62 -8.13 3.56 -0.86
C LEU A 62 -9.15 2.81 0.00
N GLN A 63 -10.21 3.47 0.48
CA GLN A 63 -11.28 2.82 1.20
C GLN A 63 -12.00 1.77 0.33
N SER A 64 -12.31 2.13 -0.93
CA SER A 64 -12.93 1.19 -1.85
C SER A 64 -12.02 0.00 -2.20
N THR A 65 -10.71 0.23 -2.30
CA THR A 65 -9.70 -0.83 -2.49
C THR A 65 -9.67 -1.76 -1.27
N ALA A 66 -9.60 -1.24 -0.05
CA ALA A 66 -9.60 -2.07 1.17
C ALA A 66 -10.86 -2.96 1.24
N LYS A 67 -12.03 -2.38 0.97
CA LYS A 67 -13.29 -3.12 0.90
C LYS A 67 -13.27 -4.20 -0.18
N TRP A 68 -12.76 -3.88 -1.37
CA TRP A 68 -12.66 -4.86 -2.46
C TRP A 68 -11.83 -6.08 -2.06
N TYR A 69 -10.69 -5.89 -1.38
CA TYR A 69 -9.87 -7.02 -0.91
C TYR A 69 -10.57 -7.85 0.17
N GLN A 70 -11.34 -7.22 1.07
CA GLN A 70 -12.15 -7.95 2.07
C GLN A 70 -13.25 -8.79 1.39
N ASP A 71 -13.91 -8.24 0.38
CA ASP A 71 -15.03 -8.90 -0.31
C ASP A 71 -14.57 -9.97 -1.32
N ASN A 72 -13.29 -9.98 -1.72
CA ASN A 72 -12.77 -10.83 -2.81
C ASN A 72 -11.63 -11.76 -2.36
N GLU A 73 -11.77 -12.38 -1.19
CA GLU A 73 -10.76 -13.30 -0.67
C GLU A 73 -10.46 -14.49 -1.59
N TRP A 74 -11.49 -15.00 -2.28
CA TRP A 74 -11.37 -16.08 -3.25
C TRP A 74 -10.33 -15.78 -4.33
N TRP A 75 -10.12 -14.49 -4.66
CA TRP A 75 -9.21 -14.06 -5.70
C TRP A 75 -7.76 -14.04 -5.23
N TRP A 76 -7.48 -13.46 -4.05
CA TRP A 76 -6.10 -13.30 -3.57
C TRP A 76 -5.61 -14.44 -2.68
N ARG A 77 -6.49 -15.17 -1.97
CA ARG A 77 -6.05 -16.25 -1.07
C ARG A 77 -5.22 -17.33 -1.79
N PRO A 78 -5.58 -17.80 -3.00
CA PRO A 78 -4.77 -18.79 -3.72
C PRO A 78 -3.35 -18.30 -4.04
N ILE A 79 -3.16 -16.97 -4.22
CA ILE A 79 -1.87 -16.36 -4.55
C ILE A 79 -0.90 -16.41 -3.35
N LYS A 80 -1.42 -16.47 -2.12
CA LYS A 80 -0.60 -16.44 -0.88
C LYS A 80 0.16 -17.75 -0.60
N GLY A 81 -0.03 -18.80 -1.41
CA GLY A 81 0.66 -20.09 -1.27
C GLY A 81 2.02 -20.15 -1.99
N GLY A 82 2.60 -21.35 -2.04
CA GLY A 82 3.77 -21.70 -2.88
C GLY A 82 4.89 -20.66 -2.89
N GLU A 83 5.25 -20.21 -4.08
CA GLU A 83 6.32 -19.25 -4.34
C GLU A 83 6.16 -17.93 -3.58
N PHE A 84 4.93 -17.43 -3.39
CA PHE A 84 4.71 -16.21 -2.62
C PHE A 84 5.13 -16.39 -1.17
N LYS A 85 4.78 -17.54 -0.56
CA LYS A 85 5.16 -17.85 0.82
C LYS A 85 6.67 -17.97 0.97
N GLU A 86 7.33 -18.65 0.03
CA GLU A 86 8.79 -18.79 0.01
C GLU A 86 9.49 -17.43 -0.14
N TYR A 87 9.01 -16.61 -1.07
CA TYR A 87 9.48 -15.23 -1.25
C TYR A 87 9.32 -14.41 0.04
N TYR A 88 8.14 -14.45 0.66
CA TYR A 88 7.86 -13.69 1.88
C TYR A 88 8.81 -14.07 3.03
N LEU A 89 9.05 -15.37 3.22
CA LEU A 89 10.00 -15.85 4.23
C LEU A 89 11.44 -15.42 3.93
N LYS A 90 11.86 -15.47 2.66
CA LYS A 90 13.20 -15.02 2.26
C LYS A 90 13.41 -13.52 2.51
N GLN A 91 12.41 -12.69 2.24
CA GLN A 91 12.52 -11.24 2.39
C GLN A 91 12.36 -10.79 3.85
N TYR A 92 11.38 -11.36 4.57
CA TYR A 92 10.94 -10.82 5.86
C TYR A 92 11.12 -11.78 7.05
N GLY A 93 11.37 -13.07 6.82
CA GLY A 93 11.45 -14.08 7.89
C GLY A 93 12.42 -13.67 9.00
N ASN A 94 13.68 -13.39 8.65
CA ASN A 94 14.69 -12.96 9.62
C ASN A 94 14.46 -11.52 10.12
N ARG A 95 13.90 -10.63 9.27
CA ARG A 95 13.64 -9.22 9.61
C ARG A 95 12.54 -9.06 10.66
N LEU A 96 11.61 -10.01 10.72
CA LEU A 96 10.50 -10.04 11.67
C LEU A 96 10.76 -10.91 12.91
N GLN A 97 11.80 -11.76 12.89
CA GLN A 97 12.17 -12.61 14.03
C GLN A 97 12.73 -11.84 15.22
N SER A 98 13.21 -10.61 15.05
CA SER A 98 13.76 -9.77 16.14
C SER A 98 12.73 -9.37 17.23
N ARG A 99 11.51 -9.92 17.20
CA ARG A 99 10.41 -9.69 18.15
C ARG A 99 9.63 -10.94 18.56
N LEU A 100 10.09 -12.15 18.25
CA LEU A 100 9.66 -13.38 18.93
C LEU A 100 10.71 -13.76 19.98
#